data_AF-A0A077NUZ2-F1
#
_entry.id   AF-A0A077NUZ2-F1
#
_cell.length_a   1.000
_cell.length_b   1.000
_cell.length_c   1.000
_cell.angle_alpha   90.00
_cell.angle_beta   90.00
_cell.angle_gamma   90.00
#
_symmetry.space_group_name_H-M   'P 1'
#
loop_
_entity.id
_entity.type
_entity.pdbx_description
1 polymer ?
#
loop_
_entity_poly.entity_id
_entity_poly.type
_entity_poly.pdbx_seq_one_letter_code
_entity_poly.pdbx_strand_id
1 'polypeptide(L)'
;MIKWNSRSHVLWDEFVEQFTPNAFSASLTSGVDVRALYEHDHMNLLGRTTSGTLQLSEDTTGLRFELIPPDTQLGRDVLTLVERGDIFGMSFGFRAIQDQWDIGQEPYIRTVLEAELREITITSLPAYPESGVEIARRSLNAVKPNHVDLRHYWLQLSEV
;
A
#
# COMPACT_ATOMS: atom_id res chain seq x y z
N MET A 1 -5.40 0.16 1.38
CA MET A 1 -6.22 0.00 0.16
C MET A 1 -6.36 1.34 -0.53
N ILE A 2 -6.58 1.34 -1.84
CA ILE A 2 -6.91 2.54 -2.63
C ILE A 2 -8.33 2.38 -3.15
N LYS A 3 -9.19 3.38 -2.93
CA LYS A 3 -10.58 3.32 -3.37
C LYS A 3 -10.76 3.82 -4.79
N TRP A 4 -11.64 3.15 -5.54
CA TRP A 4 -12.05 3.61 -6.86
C TRP A 4 -12.78 4.94 -6.81
N ASN A 5 -12.55 5.76 -7.84
CA ASN A 5 -13.14 7.08 -8.01
C ASN A 5 -12.91 8.05 -6.83
N SER A 6 -11.97 7.72 -5.92
CA SER A 6 -11.49 8.66 -4.91
C SER A 6 -10.36 9.47 -5.50
N ARG A 7 -10.41 10.79 -5.28
CA ARG A 7 -9.44 11.74 -5.84
C ARG A 7 -8.19 11.80 -4.98
N SER A 8 -7.04 11.96 -5.62
CA SER A 8 -5.80 12.36 -4.96
C SER A 8 -5.91 13.77 -4.37
N HIS A 9 -4.90 14.16 -3.57
CA HIS A 9 -4.54 15.56 -3.42
C HIS A 9 -4.19 16.19 -4.78
N VAL A 10 -4.12 17.51 -4.85
CA VAL A 10 -3.63 18.19 -6.06
C VAL A 10 -2.18 17.77 -6.29
N LEU A 11 -1.94 17.21 -7.48
CA LEU A 11 -0.63 16.77 -7.92
C LEU A 11 -0.04 17.83 -8.84
N TRP A 12 1.23 18.14 -8.64
CA TRP A 12 1.99 19.13 -9.41
C TRP A 12 1.31 20.49 -9.53
N ASP A 13 0.50 20.87 -8.53
CA ASP A 13 -0.31 22.09 -8.50
C ASP A 13 -1.27 22.26 -9.70
N GLU A 14 -1.61 21.17 -10.40
CA GLU A 14 -2.32 21.22 -11.69
C GLU A 14 -3.58 20.35 -11.72
N PHE A 15 -3.49 19.10 -11.26
CA PHE A 15 -4.58 18.14 -11.44
C PHE A 15 -4.80 17.22 -10.24
N VAL A 16 -5.99 16.63 -10.18
CA VAL A 16 -6.32 15.52 -9.29
C VAL A 16 -6.50 14.26 -10.11
N GLU A 17 -6.11 13.12 -9.53
CA GLU A 17 -6.17 11.82 -10.18
C GLU A 17 -7.13 10.87 -9.46
N GLN A 18 -7.84 10.05 -10.24
CA GLN A 18 -8.68 8.98 -9.74
C GLN A 18 -8.60 7.75 -10.67
N PHE A 19 -8.98 6.59 -10.15
CA PHE A 19 -8.95 5.31 -10.88
C PHE A 19 -10.35 4.76 -11.01
N THR A 20 -10.70 4.29 -12.21
CA THR A 20 -11.94 3.53 -12.37
C THR A 20 -11.82 2.15 -11.72
N PRO A 21 -12.95 1.52 -11.37
CA PRO A 21 -12.94 0.10 -11.05
C PRO A 21 -12.23 -0.69 -12.15
N ASN A 22 -11.47 -1.71 -11.75
CA ASN A 22 -10.74 -2.61 -12.65
C ASN A 22 -9.58 -1.96 -13.43
N ALA A 23 -9.15 -0.74 -13.06
CA ALA A 23 -8.04 -0.07 -13.74
C ALA A 23 -6.72 -0.85 -13.68
N PHE A 24 -6.57 -1.79 -12.73
CA PHE A 24 -5.37 -2.61 -12.57
C PHE A 24 -5.58 -4.09 -12.97
N SER A 25 -6.76 -4.52 -13.44
CA SER A 25 -7.06 -5.94 -13.74
C SER A 25 -6.02 -6.58 -14.67
N ALA A 26 -5.70 -5.89 -15.77
CA ALA A 26 -4.72 -6.37 -16.75
C ALA A 26 -3.33 -6.46 -16.11
N SER A 27 -2.95 -5.48 -15.28
CA SER A 27 -1.67 -5.48 -14.58
C SER A 27 -1.55 -6.64 -13.60
N LEU A 28 -2.58 -6.90 -12.79
CA LEU A 28 -2.56 -7.96 -11.78
C LEU A 28 -2.50 -9.37 -12.40
N THR A 29 -3.08 -9.54 -13.60
CA THR A 29 -3.07 -10.83 -14.32
C THR A 29 -1.83 -11.02 -15.20
N SER A 30 -1.05 -9.96 -15.46
CA SER A 30 0.14 -10.01 -16.33
C SER A 30 1.31 -10.84 -15.77
N GLY A 31 1.37 -11.05 -14.46
CA GLY A 31 2.49 -11.70 -13.77
C GLY A 31 3.75 -10.82 -13.65
N VAL A 32 3.68 -9.53 -14.02
CA VAL A 32 4.77 -8.58 -13.80
C VAL A 32 5.01 -8.40 -12.30
N ASP A 33 6.28 -8.39 -11.91
CA ASP A 33 6.62 -8.23 -10.51
C ASP A 33 6.36 -6.81 -10.00
N VAL A 34 5.59 -6.73 -8.91
CA VAL A 34 5.29 -5.50 -8.17
C VAL A 34 6.04 -5.53 -6.84
N ARG A 35 6.63 -4.38 -6.49
CA ARG A 35 7.38 -4.19 -5.23
C ARG A 35 6.55 -3.46 -4.19
N ALA A 36 6.76 -3.78 -2.93
CA ALA A 36 6.34 -2.97 -1.79
C ALA A 36 7.54 -2.19 -1.28
N LEU A 37 7.45 -0.87 -1.30
CA LEU A 37 8.51 0.04 -0.88
C LEU A 37 8.11 0.89 0.33
N TYR A 38 9.10 1.57 0.89
CA TYR A 38 8.92 2.68 1.81
C TYR A 38 9.32 3.99 1.12
N GLU A 39 8.45 5.00 1.17
CA GLU A 39 8.65 6.35 0.62
C GLU A 39 9.09 6.40 -0.85
N HIS A 40 8.56 5.51 -1.71
CA HIS A 40 8.91 5.41 -3.13
C HIS A 40 10.41 5.16 -3.40
N ASP A 41 11.19 4.79 -2.38
CA ASP A 41 12.62 4.55 -2.51
C ASP A 41 12.88 3.09 -2.89
N HIS A 42 13.42 2.88 -4.10
CA HIS A 42 13.76 1.57 -4.61
C HIS A 42 14.84 0.84 -3.78
N MET A 43 15.58 1.55 -2.93
CA MET A 43 16.52 0.97 -1.97
C MET A 43 15.82 0.44 -0.71
N ASN A 44 14.61 0.91 -0.43
CA ASN A 44 13.84 0.58 0.78
C ASN A 44 12.77 -0.48 0.49
N LEU A 45 13.21 -1.67 0.06
CA LEU A 45 12.33 -2.79 -0.28
C LEU A 45 11.75 -3.46 0.97
N LEU A 46 10.42 -3.57 1.02
CA LEU A 46 9.66 -4.26 2.08
C LEU A 46 9.06 -5.59 1.62
N GLY A 47 9.04 -5.89 0.33
CA GLY A 47 8.48 -7.13 -0.19
C GLY A 47 8.16 -7.03 -1.67
N ARG A 48 7.71 -8.14 -2.26
CA ARG A 48 7.32 -8.18 -3.68
C ARG A 48 6.46 -9.39 -4.00
N THR A 49 5.77 -9.32 -5.13
CA THR A 49 4.84 -10.38 -5.57
C THR A 49 5.55 -11.69 -5.90
N THR A 50 6.72 -11.63 -6.54
CA THR A 50 7.46 -12.85 -6.96
C THR A 50 7.99 -13.68 -5.81
N SER A 51 8.24 -13.08 -4.64
CA SER A 51 8.62 -13.80 -3.42
C SER A 51 7.43 -14.22 -2.55
N GLY A 52 6.20 -13.89 -2.96
CA GLY A 52 4.98 -14.19 -2.20
C GLY A 52 4.80 -13.37 -0.91
N THR A 53 5.66 -12.37 -0.66
CA THR A 53 5.56 -11.51 0.53
C THR A 53 4.64 -10.32 0.33
N LEU A 54 4.31 -10.00 -0.93
CA LEU A 54 3.24 -9.07 -1.30
C LEU A 54 2.17 -9.84 -2.08
N GLN A 55 0.92 -9.73 -1.63
CA GLN A 55 -0.25 -10.16 -2.38
C GLN A 55 -1.06 -8.95 -2.78
N LEU A 56 -1.57 -8.94 -4.00
CA LEU A 56 -2.38 -7.86 -4.56
C LEU A 56 -3.69 -8.44 -5.05
N SER A 57 -4.76 -7.70 -4.83
CA SER A 57 -6.08 -8.03 -5.35
C SER A 57 -6.87 -6.76 -5.56
N GLU A 58 -7.89 -6.82 -6.39
CA GLU A 58 -8.87 -5.76 -6.52
C GLU A 58 -10.27 -6.30 -6.25
N ASP A 59 -11.14 -5.41 -5.78
CA ASP A 59 -12.56 -5.71 -5.63
C ASP A 59 -13.42 -4.52 -6.06
N THR A 60 -14.72 -4.57 -5.77
CA THR A 60 -15.65 -3.48 -6.11
C THR A 60 -15.35 -2.16 -5.41
N THR A 61 -14.53 -2.17 -4.35
CA THR A 61 -14.19 -0.97 -3.58
C THR A 61 -12.84 -0.39 -4.00
N GLY A 62 -11.84 -1.23 -4.27
CA GLY A 62 -10.49 -0.73 -4.44
C GLY A 62 -9.40 -1.75 -4.74
N LEU A 63 -8.18 -1.24 -4.95
CA LEU A 63 -6.95 -2.04 -4.94
C LEU A 63 -6.57 -2.35 -3.49
N ARG A 64 -6.42 -3.63 -3.19
CA ARG A 64 -5.98 -4.17 -1.90
C ARG A 64 -4.60 -4.79 -2.01
N PHE A 65 -3.90 -4.77 -0.89
CA PHE A 65 -2.63 -5.46 -0.74
C PHE A 65 -2.56 -6.13 0.64
N GLU A 66 -1.85 -7.25 0.72
CA GLU A 66 -1.35 -7.83 1.96
C GLU A 66 0.16 -7.92 1.85
N LEU A 67 0.88 -7.36 2.82
CA LEU A 67 2.33 -7.35 2.87
C LEU A 67 2.80 -8.06 4.13
N ILE A 68 3.81 -8.91 3.97
CA ILE A 68 4.61 -9.47 5.07
C ILE A 68 5.97 -8.76 5.02
N PRO A 69 6.18 -7.68 5.82
CA PRO A 69 7.45 -6.98 5.83
C PRO A 69 8.57 -7.90 6.32
N PRO A 70 9.81 -7.71 5.85
CA PRO A 70 10.95 -8.49 6.31
C PRO A 70 11.29 -8.15 7.76
N ASP A 71 11.87 -9.10 8.47
CA ASP A 71 12.44 -8.86 9.81
C ASP A 71 13.82 -8.20 9.73
N THR A 72 13.91 -7.10 8.97
CA THR A 72 15.06 -6.19 8.92
C THR A 72 14.82 -4.99 9.81
N GLN A 73 15.86 -4.18 10.04
CA GLN A 73 15.69 -2.93 10.77
C GLN A 73 14.62 -2.05 10.11
N LEU A 74 14.73 -1.81 8.79
CA LEU A 74 13.74 -1.05 8.04
C LEU A 74 12.32 -1.62 8.19
N GLY A 75 12.14 -2.94 8.06
CA GLY A 75 10.82 -3.56 8.17
C GLY A 75 10.19 -3.38 9.55
N ARG A 76 10.98 -3.54 10.62
CA ARG A 76 10.54 -3.29 12.00
C ARG A 76 10.23 -1.82 12.27
N ASP A 77 11.05 -0.92 11.73
CA ASP A 77 10.88 0.52 11.89
C ASP A 77 9.59 0.98 11.21
N VAL A 78 9.33 0.55 9.97
CA VAL A 78 8.09 0.86 9.24
C VAL A 78 6.86 0.31 9.96
N LEU A 79 6.91 -0.95 10.45
CA LEU A 79 5.82 -1.51 11.25
C LEU A 79 5.55 -0.70 12.52
N THR A 80 6.60 -0.26 13.21
CA THR A 80 6.48 0.57 14.42
C THR A 80 5.82 1.92 14.12
N LEU A 81 6.20 2.58 13.02
CA LEU A 81 5.62 3.85 12.58
C LEU A 81 4.13 3.70 12.21
N VAL A 82 3.76 2.58 11.58
CA VAL A 82 2.35 2.26 11.29
C VAL A 82 1.57 1.98 12.57
N GLU A 83 2.13 1.18 13.49
CA GLU A 83 1.47 0.85 14.76
C GLU A 83 1.20 2.09 15.62
N ARG A 84 2.15 3.03 15.63
CA ARG A 84 2.04 4.29 16.36
C ARG A 84 1.13 5.31 15.68
N GLY A 85 0.76 5.08 14.41
CA GLY A 85 -0.09 5.95 13.61
C GLY A 85 0.64 7.13 12.97
N ASP A 86 1.98 7.14 12.98
CA ASP A 86 2.76 8.17 12.27
C ASP A 86 2.64 8.01 10.76
N ILE A 87 2.50 6.77 10.30
CA ILE A 87 2.21 6.43 8.91
C ILE A 87 0.88 5.69 8.88
N PHE A 88 -0.11 6.30 8.22
CA PHE A 88 -1.43 5.70 8.02
C PHE A 88 -1.76 5.50 6.53
N GLY A 89 -0.97 6.10 5.64
CA GLY A 89 -1.25 6.18 4.22
C GLY A 89 -0.40 5.25 3.36
N MET A 90 -0.84 5.09 2.12
CA MET A 90 -0.05 4.45 1.07
C MET A 90 -0.18 5.20 -0.26
N SER A 91 0.73 4.92 -1.16
CA SER A 91 0.68 5.34 -2.55
C SER A 91 1.11 4.18 -3.45
N PHE A 92 1.23 4.41 -4.75
CA PHE A 92 1.68 3.44 -5.72
C PHE A 92 2.36 4.14 -6.89
N GLY A 93 3.37 3.47 -7.43
CA GLY A 93 4.00 3.86 -8.69
C GLY A 93 3.39 3.01 -9.80
N PHE A 94 2.99 3.66 -10.89
CA PHE A 94 2.33 3.00 -12.01
C PHE A 94 2.63 3.73 -13.32
N ARG A 95 2.32 3.06 -14.43
CA ARG A 95 2.27 3.67 -15.76
C ARG A 95 0.83 3.64 -16.26
N ALA A 96 0.24 4.79 -16.56
CA ALA A 96 -1.06 4.84 -17.23
C ALA A 96 -0.93 4.26 -18.64
N ILE A 97 -1.83 3.33 -18.98
CA ILE A 97 -1.99 2.76 -20.31
C ILE A 97 -3.11 3.49 -21.06
N GLN A 98 -4.19 3.80 -20.33
CA GLN A 98 -5.32 4.58 -20.85
C GLN A 98 -5.83 5.52 -19.75
N ASP A 99 -6.03 6.79 -20.11
CA ASP A 99 -6.64 7.79 -19.25
C ASP A 99 -7.57 8.74 -20.03
N GLN A 100 -8.36 9.49 -19.27
CA GLN A 100 -9.19 10.58 -19.74
C GLN A 100 -8.94 11.82 -18.88
N TRP A 101 -9.02 12.98 -19.52
CA TRP A 101 -8.79 14.27 -18.88
C TRP A 101 -10.02 15.15 -19.03
N ASP A 102 -10.53 15.64 -17.90
CA ASP A 102 -11.48 16.75 -17.86
C ASP A 102 -10.73 18.04 -17.56
N ILE A 103 -10.51 18.81 -18.63
CA ILE A 103 -9.81 20.10 -18.61
C ILE A 103 -10.77 21.29 -18.59
N GLY A 104 -12.08 21.05 -18.42
CA GLY A 104 -13.10 22.10 -18.35
C GLY A 104 -13.21 22.77 -16.98
N GLN A 105 -12.41 22.33 -16.00
CA GLN A 105 -12.40 22.79 -14.61
C GLN A 105 -10.98 22.82 -14.05
N GLU A 106 -10.77 23.56 -12.95
CA GLU A 106 -9.51 23.58 -12.20
C GLU A 106 -9.73 23.12 -10.75
N PRO A 107 -8.88 22.21 -10.22
CA PRO A 107 -7.81 21.49 -10.90
C PRO A 107 -8.37 20.54 -11.98
N TYR A 108 -7.57 20.22 -13.01
CA TYR A 108 -7.97 19.23 -14.02
C TYR A 108 -8.26 17.89 -13.35
N ILE A 109 -9.16 17.10 -13.92
CA ILE A 109 -9.43 15.75 -13.42
C ILE A 109 -8.87 14.73 -14.40
N ARG A 110 -7.87 13.97 -13.94
CA ARG A 110 -7.37 12.79 -14.64
C ARG A 110 -8.09 11.55 -14.12
N THR A 111 -8.76 10.83 -15.01
CA THR A 111 -9.36 9.52 -14.72
C THR A 111 -8.55 8.45 -15.42
N VAL A 112 -7.84 7.63 -14.64
CA VAL A 112 -7.06 6.50 -15.15
C VAL A 112 -7.99 5.31 -15.34
N LEU A 113 -8.07 4.84 -16.58
CA LEU A 113 -8.94 3.73 -17.00
C LEU A 113 -8.21 2.39 -16.98
N GLU A 114 -6.93 2.41 -17.34
CA GLU A 114 -6.06 1.24 -17.33
C GLU A 114 -4.64 1.67 -16.95
N ALA A 115 -4.02 0.93 -16.02
CA ALA A 115 -2.69 1.19 -15.54
C ALA A 115 -1.89 -0.09 -15.30
N GLU A 116 -0.60 -0.01 -15.61
CA GLU A 116 0.39 -1.02 -15.23
C GLU A 116 0.99 -0.63 -13.88
N LEU A 117 0.67 -1.40 -12.84
CA LEU A 117 1.20 -1.24 -11.49
C LEU A 117 2.67 -1.66 -11.44
N ARG A 118 3.53 -0.81 -10.86
CA ARG A 118 4.97 -1.07 -10.71
C ARG A 118 5.35 -1.31 -9.26
N GLU A 119 4.73 -0.56 -8.36
CA GLU A 119 4.97 -0.66 -6.93
C GLU A 119 3.76 -0.20 -6.13
N ILE A 120 3.67 -0.70 -4.90
CA ILE A 120 2.93 -0.06 -3.82
C ILE A 120 3.95 0.51 -2.83
N THR A 121 3.65 1.64 -2.21
CA THR A 121 4.54 2.22 -1.19
C THR A 121 3.77 2.54 0.08
N ILE A 122 4.38 2.24 1.22
CA ILE A 122 3.98 2.78 2.51
C ILE A 122 4.65 4.16 2.63
N THR A 123 3.89 5.19 2.96
CA THR A 123 4.41 6.58 2.95
C THR A 123 3.66 7.46 3.95
N SER A 124 4.40 8.38 4.56
CA SER A 124 3.89 9.47 5.39
C SER A 124 3.17 10.56 4.60
N LEU A 125 3.32 10.59 3.27
CA LEU A 125 2.75 11.59 2.37
C LEU A 125 1.93 10.92 1.25
N PRO A 126 0.79 10.27 1.59
CA PRO A 126 -0.02 9.59 0.59
C PRO A 126 -0.59 10.58 -0.42
N ALA A 127 -0.51 10.24 -1.72
CA ALA A 127 -1.20 11.01 -2.75
C ALA A 127 -2.73 10.92 -2.62
N TYR A 128 -3.26 9.84 -2.05
CA TYR A 128 -4.70 9.58 -1.93
C TYR A 128 -5.15 9.68 -0.46
N PRO A 129 -6.00 10.66 -0.10
CA PRO A 129 -6.42 10.88 1.28
C PRO A 129 -7.16 9.68 1.90
N GLU A 130 -7.90 8.94 1.08
CA GLU A 130 -8.66 7.75 1.51
C GLU A 130 -7.83 6.46 1.45
N SER A 131 -6.53 6.55 1.15
CA SER A 131 -5.63 5.42 1.29
C SER A 131 -5.44 5.06 2.75
N GLY A 132 -5.29 3.77 3.02
CA GLY A 132 -5.11 3.27 4.37
C GLY A 132 -4.14 2.10 4.43
N VAL A 133 -3.30 2.10 5.46
CA VAL A 133 -2.45 0.98 5.87
C VAL A 133 -2.79 0.63 7.31
N GLU A 134 -3.07 -0.65 7.55
CA GLU A 134 -3.39 -1.16 8.88
C GLU A 134 -2.63 -2.46 9.12
N ILE A 135 -2.21 -2.68 10.37
CA ILE A 135 -1.63 -3.96 10.78
C ILE A 135 -2.76 -4.97 10.94
N ALA A 136 -2.77 -5.99 10.09
CA ALA A 136 -3.70 -7.10 10.20
C ALA A 136 -3.44 -7.89 11.50
N ARG A 137 -4.18 -7.58 12.56
CA ARG A 137 -4.17 -8.35 13.81
C ARG A 137 -4.90 -9.68 13.55
N ARG A 138 -4.18 -10.74 13.19
CA ARG A 138 -4.77 -12.08 13.09
C ARG A 138 -5.40 -12.46 14.44
N SER A 139 -6.71 -12.67 14.44
CA SER A 139 -7.55 -12.90 15.63
C SER A 139 -7.25 -14.24 16.32
N LEU A 140 -6.13 -14.32 17.02
CA LEU A 140 -5.95 -15.24 18.16
C LEU A 140 -5.97 -14.49 19.50
N ASN A 141 -5.64 -13.19 19.50
CA ASN A 141 -5.64 -12.35 20.70
C ASN A 141 -7.03 -11.82 21.09
N ALA A 142 -8.06 -11.95 20.22
CA ALA A 142 -9.43 -11.57 20.55
C ALA A 142 -10.18 -12.62 21.38
N VAL A 143 -9.63 -13.85 21.51
CA VAL A 143 -10.30 -14.99 22.17
C VAL A 143 -9.83 -15.18 23.62
N LYS A 144 -8.80 -14.46 24.08
CA LYS A 144 -8.33 -14.54 25.48
C LYS A 144 -8.16 -13.14 26.10
N PRO A 145 -9.17 -12.59 26.79
CA PRO A 145 -8.96 -11.45 27.65
C PRO A 145 -8.35 -11.99 28.95
N ASN A 146 -7.01 -12.08 29.03
CA ASN A 146 -6.27 -11.98 30.29
C ASN A 146 -4.75 -12.00 30.06
N HIS A 147 -4.14 -10.85 30.35
CA HIS A 147 -2.75 -10.60 30.74
C HIS A 147 -1.66 -11.53 30.18
N VAL A 148 -0.96 -11.06 29.14
CA VAL A 148 0.47 -11.38 28.97
C VAL A 148 1.19 -10.12 28.48
N ASP A 149 2.12 -9.61 29.29
CA ASP A 149 3.10 -8.61 28.85
C ASP A 149 3.98 -9.24 27.77
N LEU A 150 3.81 -8.82 26.52
CA LEU A 150 4.50 -9.39 25.36
C LEU A 150 5.95 -8.93 25.21
N ARG A 151 6.51 -8.20 26.18
CA ARG A 151 7.93 -7.84 26.20
C ARG A 151 8.88 -9.02 26.43
N HIS A 152 8.37 -10.22 26.69
CA HIS A 152 9.18 -11.40 27.04
C HIS A 152 9.29 -12.51 25.98
N TYR A 153 8.69 -12.39 24.79
CA TYR A 153 8.69 -13.51 23.82
C TYR A 153 9.81 -13.52 22.76
N TRP A 154 10.89 -12.74 22.93
CA TRP A 154 12.01 -12.72 21.98
C TRP A 154 13.41 -12.79 22.62
N LEU A 155 13.58 -13.58 23.70
CA LEU A 155 14.90 -13.79 24.30
C LEU A 155 15.32 -15.26 24.56
N GLN A 156 14.68 -16.23 23.91
CA GLN A 156 15.16 -17.62 24.01
C GLN A 156 15.01 -18.38 22.68
N LEU A 157 15.84 -18.03 21.70
CA LEU A 157 16.34 -18.97 20.67
C LEU A 157 17.74 -18.55 20.21
N SER A 158 18.62 -18.25 21.17
CA SER A 158 20.06 -18.33 20.97
C SER A 158 20.68 -19.00 22.19
N GLU A 159 21.42 -20.07 21.91
CA GLU A 159 22.38 -20.76 22.80
C GLU A 159 21.83 -21.92 23.66
N VAL A 160 21.95 -23.12 23.08
CA VAL A 160 22.80 -24.17 23.68
C VAL A 160 24.25 -23.73 23.54
#